data_AF-A0A960U0C7-F1
#
_entry.id   AF-A0A960U0C7-F1
#
_cell.length_a   1.000
_cell.length_b   1.000
_cell.length_c   1.000
_cell.angle_alpha   90.00
_cell.angle_beta   90.00
_cell.angle_gamma   90.00
#
_symmetry.space_group_name_H-M   'P 1'
#
loop_
_entity.id
_entity.type
_entity.pdbx_description
1 polymer ?
#
loop_
_entity_poly.entity_id
_entity_poly.type
_entity_poly.pdbx_seq_one_letter_code
_entity_poly.pdbx_strand_id
1 'polypeptide(L)'
;MVPSDSGPPSGPAVAPKPIKRSKIRAYWRFLIFFLVTGYWAVRYTLFGIFKGFNAIDGSDHGHRWSKHLAASVGMHLHVSGKIPTQPCLLVSNHQSYMDVTA
;
A
#
# COMPACT_ATOMS: atom_id res chain seq x y z
N MET A 1 25.38 27.80 19.99
CA MET A 1 24.87 28.70 18.94
C MET A 1 24.36 27.84 17.81
N VAL A 2 23.03 27.70 17.69
CA VAL A 2 22.40 26.92 16.62
C VAL A 2 22.24 27.85 15.42
N PRO A 3 22.69 27.48 14.21
CA PRO A 3 22.49 28.30 13.02
C PRO A 3 20.99 28.49 12.78
N SER A 4 20.56 29.74 12.66
CA SER A 4 19.21 30.07 12.21
C SER A 4 19.11 29.73 10.74
N ASP A 5 18.55 28.56 10.41
CA ASP A 5 18.20 28.19 9.05
C ASP A 5 17.20 29.21 8.49
N SER A 6 17.69 30.09 7.63
CA SER A 6 16.88 30.91 6.75
C SER A 6 16.10 29.97 5.83
N GLY A 7 14.81 29.81 6.11
CA GLY A 7 13.91 28.96 5.33
C GLY A 7 13.95 29.29 3.83
N PRO A 8 13.60 28.32 2.97
CA PRO A 8 13.65 28.50 1.53
C PRO A 8 12.76 29.67 1.08
N PRO A 9 13.15 30.41 0.04
CA PRO A 9 12.39 31.54 -0.46
C PRO A 9 10.98 31.10 -0.85
N SER A 10 9.97 31.76 -0.29
CA SER A 10 8.56 31.57 -0.61
C SER A 10 8.28 32.11 -2.02
N GLY A 11 8.65 31.33 -3.03
CA GLY A 11 8.21 31.55 -4.41
C GLY A 11 6.68 31.43 -4.52
N PRO A 12 6.06 32.03 -5.54
CA PRO A 12 4.61 31.95 -5.73
C PRO A 12 4.20 30.48 -5.82
N ALA A 13 3.24 30.07 -4.97
CA ALA A 13 2.70 28.73 -4.96
C ALA A 13 2.10 28.41 -6.33
N VAL A 14 2.82 27.61 -7.13
CA VAL A 14 2.34 27.16 -8.44
C VAL A 14 1.12 26.28 -8.18
N ALA A 15 -0.06 26.76 -8.56
CA ALA A 15 -1.29 26.01 -8.41
C ALA A 15 -1.16 24.66 -9.13
N PRO A 16 -1.45 23.52 -8.45
CA PRO A 16 -1.30 22.21 -9.06
C PRO A 16 -2.24 22.10 -10.26
N LYS A 17 -1.69 21.72 -11.42
CA LYS A 17 -2.48 21.52 -12.65
C LYS A 17 -3.58 20.48 -12.39
N PRO A 18 -4.82 20.71 -12.88
CA PRO A 18 -5.92 19.77 -12.68
C PRO A 18 -5.61 18.43 -13.34
N ILE A 19 -5.53 17.38 -12.54
CA ILE A 19 -5.28 16.01 -13.02
C ILE A 19 -6.57 15.51 -13.69
N LYS A 20 -6.59 15.42 -15.03
CA LYS A 20 -7.67 14.74 -15.77
C LYS A 20 -7.66 13.25 -15.40
N ARG A 21 -8.57 12.83 -14.50
CA ARG A 21 -8.71 11.44 -14.09
C ARG A 21 -9.58 10.68 -15.10
N SER A 22 -8.98 9.74 -15.84
CA SER A 22 -9.73 8.84 -16.71
C SER A 22 -10.56 7.85 -15.88
N LYS A 23 -11.89 7.90 -16.02
CA LYS A 23 -12.83 6.96 -15.37
C LYS A 23 -12.52 5.51 -15.74
N ILE A 24 -12.17 5.27 -17.00
CA ILE A 24 -11.80 3.95 -17.53
C ILE A 24 -10.59 3.38 -16.77
N ARG A 25 -9.56 4.21 -16.55
CA ARG A 25 -8.38 3.79 -15.78
C ARG A 25 -8.71 3.41 -14.34
N ALA A 26 -9.66 4.12 -13.72
CA ALA A 26 -10.10 3.80 -12.36
C ALA A 26 -10.85 2.46 -12.32
N TYR A 27 -11.81 2.24 -13.22
CA TYR A 27 -12.52 0.96 -13.31
C TYR A 27 -11.60 -0.21 -13.60
N TRP A 28 -10.62 -0.02 -14.49
CA TRP A 28 -9.60 -1.03 -14.77
C TRP A 28 -8.79 -1.42 -13.53
N ARG A 29 -8.35 -0.42 -12.74
CA ARG A 29 -7.65 -0.67 -11.47
C ARG A 29 -8.53 -1.38 -10.45
N PHE A 30 -9.81 -1.03 -10.38
CA PHE A 30 -10.77 -1.74 -9.54
C PHE A 30 -10.96 -3.19 -9.97
N LEU A 31 -11.07 -3.45 -11.28
CA LEU A 31 -11.15 -4.81 -11.79
C LEU A 31 -9.91 -5.63 -11.42
N ILE A 32 -8.71 -5.07 -11.62
CA ILE A 32 -7.45 -5.71 -11.19
C ILE A 32 -7.47 -5.98 -9.69
N PHE A 33 -7.91 -5.02 -8.87
CA PHE A 33 -8.02 -5.19 -7.43
C PHE A 33 -8.86 -6.42 -7.06
N PHE A 34 -10.05 -6.57 -7.66
CA PHE A 34 -10.94 -7.69 -7.39
C PHE A 34 -10.35 -9.03 -7.86
N LEU A 35 -9.72 -9.05 -9.04
CA LEU A 35 -9.12 -10.27 -9.59
C LEU A 35 -7.94 -10.75 -8.74
N VAL A 36 -7.03 -9.85 -8.38
CA VAL A 36 -5.86 -10.18 -7.55
C VAL A 36 -6.30 -10.60 -6.16
N THR A 37 -7.19 -9.83 -5.53
CA THR A 37 -7.69 -10.17 -4.18
C THR A 37 -8.44 -11.49 -4.18
N GLY A 38 -9.31 -11.72 -5.16
CA GLY A 38 -10.04 -12.97 -5.32
C GLY A 38 -9.10 -14.17 -5.52
N TYR A 39 -8.09 -14.05 -6.38
CA TYR A 39 -7.08 -15.10 -6.57
C TYR A 39 -6.36 -15.45 -5.26
N TRP A 40 -5.87 -14.44 -4.53
CA TRP A 40 -5.14 -14.66 -3.27
C TRP A 40 -6.05 -15.22 -2.18
N ALA A 41 -7.32 -14.77 -2.09
CA ALA A 41 -8.29 -15.30 -1.14
C ALA A 41 -8.62 -16.77 -1.42
N VAL A 42 -8.94 -17.13 -2.67
CA VAL A 42 -9.21 -18.52 -3.06
C VAL A 42 -7.99 -19.40 -2.78
N ARG A 43 -6.79 -18.94 -3.15
CA ARG A 43 -5.54 -19.65 -2.87
C ARG A 43 -5.37 -19.91 -1.37
N TYR A 44 -5.52 -18.89 -0.52
CA TYR A 44 -5.38 -19.04 0.93
C TYR A 44 -6.37 -20.04 1.50
N THR A 45 -7.64 -19.89 1.13
CA THR A 45 -8.71 -20.77 1.60
C THR A 45 -8.46 -22.22 1.20
N LEU A 46 -8.07 -22.47 -0.05
CA LEU A 46 -7.74 -23.83 -0.50
C LEU A 46 -6.57 -24.41 0.29
N PHE A 47 -5.44 -23.68 0.39
CA PHE A 47 -4.29 -24.16 1.16
C PHE A 47 -4.61 -24.36 2.64
N GLY A 48 -5.40 -23.47 3.24
CA GLY A 48 -5.81 -23.57 4.65
C GLY A 48 -6.75 -24.74 4.92
N ILE A 49 -7.65 -25.07 3.99
CA ILE A 49 -8.50 -26.26 4.09
C ILE A 49 -7.64 -27.54 4.05
N PHE A 50 -6.60 -27.60 3.22
CA PHE A 50 -5.77 -28.81 3.09
C PHE A 50 -4.68 -28.96 4.14
N LYS A 51 -4.08 -27.86 4.63
CA LYS A 51 -2.91 -27.88 5.53
C LYS A 51 -3.19 -27.34 6.93
N GLY A 52 -4.36 -26.76 7.17
CA GLY A 52 -4.68 -26.02 8.38
C GLY A 52 -4.30 -24.54 8.28
N PHE A 53 -4.94 -23.71 9.12
CA PHE A 53 -4.66 -22.28 9.21
C PHE A 53 -3.61 -22.00 10.28
N ASN A 54 -2.53 -21.30 9.91
CA ASN A 54 -1.49 -20.83 10.80
C ASN A 54 -1.35 -19.30 10.68
N ALA A 55 -1.15 -18.62 11.80
CA ALA A 55 -0.96 -17.17 11.85
C ALA A 55 0.30 -16.71 11.10
N ILE A 56 1.40 -17.48 11.14
CA ILE A 56 2.64 -17.15 10.43
C ILE A 56 2.41 -17.19 8.92
N ASP A 57 1.80 -18.28 8.44
CA ASP A 57 1.48 -18.44 7.01
C ASP A 57 0.45 -17.39 6.54
N GLY A 58 -0.50 -17.01 7.42
CA GLY A 58 -1.45 -15.93 7.14
C GLY A 58 -0.78 -14.58 6.98
N SER A 59 0.17 -14.24 7.87
CA SER A 59 0.96 -13.01 7.77
C SER A 59 1.80 -12.96 6.50
N ASP A 60 2.50 -14.05 6.19
CA ASP A 60 3.31 -14.16 4.96
C ASP A 60 2.45 -14.08 3.69
N HIS A 61 1.28 -14.72 3.70
CA HIS A 61 0.33 -14.65 2.60
C HIS A 61 -0.22 -13.25 2.42
N GLY A 62 -0.60 -12.59 3.52
CA GLY A 62 -1.07 -11.20 3.52
C GLY A 62 -0.01 -10.24 2.96
N HIS A 63 1.25 -10.39 3.37
CA HIS A 63 2.36 -9.59 2.87
C HIS A 63 2.64 -9.79 1.37
N ARG A 64 2.51 -11.02 0.87
CA ARG A 64 2.68 -11.29 -0.56
C ARG A 64 1.51 -10.75 -1.38
N TRP A 65 0.28 -10.92 -0.88
CA TRP A 65 -0.92 -10.34 -1.47
C TRP A 65 -0.80 -8.81 -1.58
N SER A 66 -0.42 -8.14 -0.49
CA SER A 66 -0.33 -6.68 -0.44
C SER A 66 0.69 -6.13 -1.45
N LYS A 67 1.89 -6.72 -1.49
CA LYS A 67 2.93 -6.40 -2.49
C LYS A 67 2.47 -6.61 -3.94
N HIS A 68 1.84 -7.76 -4.21
CA HIS A 68 1.36 -8.06 -5.56
C HIS A 68 0.22 -7.13 -5.98
N LEU A 69 -0.70 -6.82 -5.07
CA LEU A 69 -1.82 -5.93 -5.32
C LEU A 69 -1.33 -4.52 -5.64
N ALA A 70 -0.47 -3.96 -4.79
CA ALA A 70 0.10 -2.62 -4.98
C ALA A 70 0.79 -2.49 -6.35
N ALA A 71 1.65 -3.46 -6.70
CA ALA A 71 2.29 -3.49 -8.01
C ALA A 71 1.28 -3.60 -9.16
N SER A 72 0.26 -4.45 -9.03
CA SER A 72 -0.73 -4.71 -10.09
C SER A 72 -1.63 -3.52 -10.39
N VAL A 73 -1.97 -2.72 -9.38
CA VAL A 73 -2.75 -1.47 -9.57
C VAL A 73 -1.88 -0.29 -10.03
N GLY A 74 -0.57 -0.49 -10.16
CA GLY A 74 0.41 0.50 -10.60
C GLY A 74 0.81 1.49 -9.50
N MET A 75 0.88 1.04 -8.25
CA MET A 75 1.47 1.80 -7.14
C MET A 75 2.96 1.51 -7.03
N HIS A 76 3.74 2.55 -6.74
CA HIS A 76 5.14 2.45 -6.39
C HIS A 76 5.28 2.82 -4.92
N LEU A 77 5.69 1.86 -4.09
CA LEU A 77 5.90 2.07 -2.67
C LEU A 77 7.30 2.61 -2.43
N HIS A 78 7.39 3.70 -1.69
CA HIS A 78 8.65 4.26 -1.20
C HIS A 78 8.62 4.22 0.32
N VAL A 79 9.56 3.49 0.92
CA VAL A 79 9.70 3.38 2.37
C VAL A 79 10.89 4.24 2.79
N SER A 80 10.67 5.12 3.74
CA SER A 80 11.72 5.96 4.33
C SER A 80 11.89 5.64 5.80
N GLY A 81 13.14 5.59 6.27
CA GLY A 81 13.48 5.21 7.63
C GLY A 81 13.94 3.75 7.76
N LYS A 82 14.00 3.25 9.01
CA LYS A 82 14.48 1.91 9.34
C LYS A 82 13.30 1.00 9.68
N ILE A 83 13.27 -0.19 9.09
CA ILE A 83 12.29 -1.23 9.43
C ILE A 83 12.54 -1.69 10.87
N PRO A 84 11.52 -1.72 11.75
CA PRO A 84 11.67 -2.22 13.10
C PRO A 84 12.00 -3.72 13.09
N THR A 85 12.96 -4.13 13.91
CA THR A 85 13.38 -5.55 14.03
C THR A 85 12.78 -6.24 15.25
N GLN A 86 12.06 -5.51 16.10
CA GLN A 86 11.40 -6.01 17.31
C GLN A 86 9.87 -5.86 17.15
N PRO A 87 9.06 -6.67 17.86
CA PRO A 87 7.61 -6.50 17.86
C PRO A 87 7.23 -5.07 18.26
N CYS A 88 6.45 -4.40 17.41
CA CYS A 88 6.02 -3.02 17.64
C CYS A 88 4.60 -2.80 17.13
N LEU A 89 3.93 -1.80 17.68
CA LEU A 89 2.66 -1.31 17.15
C LEU A 89 2.94 -0.30 16.03
N LEU A 90 2.46 -0.60 14.82
CA LEU A 90 2.50 0.36 13.71
C LEU A 90 1.28 1.28 13.80
N VAL A 91 1.53 2.59 13.81
CA VAL A 91 0.48 3.62 13.84
C VAL A 91 0.57 4.42 12.55
N SER A 92 -0.51 4.42 11.77
CA SER A 92 -0.63 5.17 10.52
C SER A 92 -1.92 5.98 10.48
N ASN A 93 -1.95 6.99 9.64
CA ASN A 93 -3.19 7.68 9.27
C ASN A 93 -4.01 6.78 8.32
N HIS A 94 -5.34 6.82 8.45
CA HIS A 94 -6.24 6.12 7.52
C HIS A 94 -6.88 7.13 6.56
N GLN A 95 -6.44 7.15 5.31
CA GLN A 95 -6.90 8.04 4.25
C GLN A 95 -7.44 7.30 3.02
N SER A 96 -7.21 5.99 2.91
CA SER A 96 -7.53 5.21 1.73
C SER A 96 -7.84 3.76 2.08
N TYR A 97 -8.73 3.14 1.31
CA TYR A 97 -8.94 1.68 1.35
C TYR A 97 -7.65 0.88 1.07
N MET A 98 -6.67 1.50 0.40
CA MET A 98 -5.38 0.88 0.12
C MET A 98 -4.41 0.91 1.30
N ASP A 99 -4.73 1.58 2.41
CA ASP A 99 -3.80 1.68 3.56
C ASP A 99 -3.53 0.32 4.21
N VAL A 100 -4.48 -0.61 4.12
CA VAL A 100 -4.31 -1.99 4.61
C VAL A 100 -3.34 -2.80 3.74
N THR A 101 -3.05 -2.32 2.53
CA THR A 101 -2.22 -3.01 1.53
C THR A 101 -0.80 -2.47 1.45
N ALA A 102 -0.44 -1.49 2.27
CA ALA A 102 0.84 -0.79 2.24
C ALA A 102 1.66 -1.05 3.52
#